data_AF-A0A8S0VUX8-F1
#
_entry.id   AF-A0A8S0VUX8-F1
#
_cell.length_a   1.000
_cell.length_b   1.000
_cell.length_c   1.000
_cell.angle_alpha   90.00
_cell.angle_beta   90.00
_cell.angle_gamma   90.00
#
_symmetry.space_group_name_H-M   'P 1'
#
loop_
_entity.id
_entity.type
_entity.pdbx_description
1 polymer ?
#
loop_
_entity_poly.entity_id
_entity_poly.type
_entity_poly.pdbx_seq_one_letter_code
_entity_poly.pdbx_strand_id
1 'polypeptide(L)'
;MWSTAREVAAGDTVIIWLTRDQVQPLVVTPGKDFNTKFGNFRQADFVGVPYGSKVASRTGRGFIHILRPTPELWTIALPHRTQILYLADIAFITAALGLRRGSKVIEAGTGSASFSHSVARTVGASGRLWSYEFHEARYRKAK
;
A
#
# COMPACT_ATOMS: atom_id res chain seq x y z
N MET A 1 -0.44 0.69 -10.96
CA MET A 1 -0.32 -0.58 -10.19
C MET A 1 1.13 -0.66 -9.72
N TRP A 2 1.41 -1.22 -8.54
CA TRP A 2 2.77 -1.20 -7.98
C TRP A 2 3.78 -2.00 -8.81
N SER A 3 5.07 -1.69 -8.65
CA SER A 3 6.15 -2.39 -9.33
C SER A 3 6.07 -3.90 -9.10
N THR A 4 6.35 -4.68 -10.15
CA THR A 4 6.49 -6.14 -10.11
C THR A 4 7.95 -6.59 -10.14
N ALA A 5 8.90 -5.65 -10.14
CA ALA A 5 10.33 -5.95 -10.14
C ALA A 5 10.75 -6.68 -8.85
N ARG A 6 11.78 -7.53 -8.93
CA ARG A 6 12.28 -8.29 -7.76
C ARG A 6 12.87 -7.38 -6.69
N GLU A 7 13.56 -6.34 -7.12
CA GLU A 7 14.28 -5.39 -6.27
C GLU A 7 13.55 -4.05 -6.25
N VAL A 8 13.75 -3.32 -5.14
CA VAL A 8 13.19 -2.00 -4.92
C VAL A 8 13.94 -0.97 -5.76
N ALA A 9 13.20 -0.09 -6.44
CA ALA A 9 13.75 1.04 -7.18
C ALA A 9 13.40 2.39 -6.53
N ALA A 10 14.11 3.44 -6.93
CA ALA A 10 13.72 4.80 -6.59
C ALA A 10 12.34 5.13 -7.19
N GLY A 11 11.49 5.78 -6.41
CA GLY A 11 10.10 6.10 -6.78
C GLY A 11 9.09 5.00 -6.46
N ASP A 12 9.52 3.79 -6.10
CA ASP A 12 8.60 2.74 -5.71
C ASP A 12 7.89 3.08 -4.39
N THR A 13 6.57 2.84 -4.36
CA THR A 13 5.84 2.72 -3.10
C THR A 13 6.13 1.36 -2.50
N VAL A 14 6.62 1.34 -1.27
CA VAL A 14 6.89 0.13 -0.49
C VAL A 14 6.08 0.16 0.80
N ILE A 15 5.85 -1.02 1.38
CA ILE A 15 5.30 -1.13 2.73
C ILE A 15 6.44 -1.40 3.70
N ILE A 16 6.66 -0.46 4.62
CA ILE A 16 7.62 -0.63 5.69
C ILE A 16 6.91 -1.32 6.86
N TRP A 17 7.36 -2.52 7.19
CA TRP A 17 6.87 -3.27 8.34
C TRP A 17 7.89 -3.17 9.47
N LEU A 18 7.57 -2.39 10.50
CA LEU A 18 8.41 -2.19 11.68
C LEU A 18 8.01 -3.20 12.77
N THR A 19 6.71 -3.25 13.09
CA THR A 19 6.10 -4.20 14.02
C THR A 19 4.71 -4.58 13.49
N ARG A 20 4.01 -5.50 14.16
CA ARG A 20 2.64 -5.87 13.78
C ARG A 20 1.67 -4.69 13.77
N ASP A 21 1.89 -3.72 14.66
CA ASP A 21 1.02 -2.53 14.81
C ASP A 21 1.61 -1.29 14.12
N GLN A 22 2.84 -1.38 13.61
CA GLN A 22 3.53 -0.27 12.95
C GLN A 22 3.93 -0.69 11.54
N VAL A 23 2.96 -0.52 10.64
CA VAL A 23 3.09 -0.77 9.21
C VAL A 23 2.69 0.50 8.48
N GLN A 24 3.52 0.99 7.55
CA GLN A 24 3.22 2.23 6.83
C GLN A 24 3.76 2.22 5.40
N PRO A 25 3.06 2.86 4.44
CA PRO A 25 3.58 3.04 3.10
C PRO A 25 4.66 4.11 3.09
N LEU A 26 5.67 3.92 2.24
CA LEU A 26 6.73 4.88 2.01
C LEU A 26 7.07 4.91 0.52
N VAL A 27 7.26 6.10 -0.04
CA VAL A 27 7.79 6.26 -1.40
C VAL A 27 9.31 6.38 -1.30
N VAL A 28 10.02 5.45 -1.94
CA VAL A 28 11.48 5.38 -1.88
C VAL A 28 12.08 6.56 -2.61
N THR A 29 12.67 7.49 -1.86
CA THR A 29 13.26 8.72 -2.36
C THR A 29 14.73 8.77 -1.92
N PRO A 30 15.69 8.35 -2.77
CA PRO A 30 17.12 8.42 -2.44
C PRO A 30 17.53 9.82 -1.95
N GLY A 31 18.38 9.87 -0.92
CA GLY A 31 18.75 11.12 -0.26
C GLY A 31 17.84 11.53 0.91
N LYS A 32 16.70 10.87 1.11
CA LYS A 32 15.90 11.01 2.34
C LYS A 32 16.21 9.91 3.35
N ASP A 33 15.97 10.24 4.61
CA ASP A 33 16.06 9.32 5.73
C ASP A 33 14.66 8.97 6.23
N PHE A 34 14.53 7.75 6.75
CA PHE A 34 13.37 7.26 7.46
C PHE A 34 13.75 7.02 8.92
N ASN A 35 13.24 7.87 9.81
CA ASN A 35 13.56 7.86 11.23
C ASN A 35 12.42 7.26 12.05
N THR A 36 12.78 6.39 12.98
CA THR A 36 11.84 5.69 13.85
C THR A 36 12.41 5.58 15.26
N LYS A 37 11.58 5.15 16.22
CA LYS A 37 12.08 4.76 17.56
C LYS A 37 13.07 3.58 17.53
N PHE A 38 13.09 2.84 16.42
CA PHE A 38 14.03 1.75 16.15
C PHE A 38 15.21 2.23 15.28
N GLY A 39 15.53 3.53 15.30
CA GLY A 39 16.69 4.09 14.62
C GLY A 39 16.44 4.65 13.23
N ASN A 40 17.53 4.88 12.52
CA ASN A 40 17.60 5.61 11.25
C ASN A 40 17.88 4.65 10.10
N PHE A 41 17.12 4.81 9.02
CA PHE A 41 17.21 4.03 7.80
C PHE A 41 17.33 4.99 6.61
N ARG A 42 18.46 4.96 5.88
CA ARG A 42 18.60 5.78 4.68
C ARG A 42 17.84 5.13 3.54
N GLN A 43 17.01 5.89 2.85
CA GLN A 43 16.22 5.35 1.74
C GLN A 43 17.08 4.97 0.53
N ALA A 44 18.31 5.49 0.44
CA ALA A 44 19.30 5.04 -0.54
C ALA A 44 19.66 3.55 -0.34
N ASP A 45 19.68 3.07 0.90
CA ASP A 45 20.01 1.69 1.23
C ASP A 45 18.86 0.73 0.91
N PHE A 46 17.69 1.25 0.48
CA PHE A 46 16.55 0.44 0.07
C PHE A 46 16.64 0.04 -1.40
N VAL A 47 17.30 0.84 -2.23
CA VAL A 47 17.38 0.61 -3.67
C VAL A 47 18.26 -0.60 -3.97
N GLY A 48 17.80 -1.48 -4.88
CA GLY A 48 18.46 -2.75 -5.21
C GLY A 48 18.23 -3.86 -4.18
N VAL A 49 17.60 -3.55 -3.04
CA VAL A 49 17.25 -4.58 -2.06
C VAL A 49 16.04 -5.37 -2.56
N PRO A 50 16.08 -6.72 -2.51
CA PRO A 50 14.91 -7.53 -2.83
C PRO A 50 13.71 -7.21 -1.92
N TYR A 51 12.50 -7.19 -2.49
CA TYR A 51 11.30 -7.14 -1.67
C TYR A 51 11.23 -8.33 -0.71
N GLY A 52 10.81 -8.07 0.53
CA GLY A 52 10.79 -9.05 1.64
C GLY A 52 12.04 -9.02 2.52
N SER A 53 13.09 -8.32 2.10
CA SER A 53 14.35 -8.25 2.87
C SER A 53 14.19 -7.50 4.19
N LYS A 54 14.97 -7.97 5.18
CA LYS A 54 15.20 -7.29 6.45
C LYS A 54 16.32 -6.26 6.29
N VAL A 55 16.04 -5.00 6.59
CA VAL A 55 17.02 -3.91 6.56
C VAL A 55 17.32 -3.50 8.00
N ALA A 56 18.60 -3.56 8.37
CA ALA A 56 19.05 -3.17 9.70
C ALA A 56 19.13 -1.65 9.84
N SER A 57 18.88 -1.15 11.04
CA SER A 57 19.09 0.26 11.37
C SER A 57 20.58 0.60 11.39
N ARG A 58 20.95 1.80 10.94
CA ARG A 58 22.33 2.27 11.00
C ARG A 58 22.83 2.54 12.42
N THR A 59 21.93 2.69 13.39
CA THR A 59 22.30 2.85 14.80
C THR A 59 22.57 1.50 15.50
N GLY A 60 22.50 0.38 14.75
CA GLY A 60 22.64 -0.98 15.29
C GLY A 60 21.46 -1.44 16.16
N ARG A 61 20.43 -0.59 16.31
CA ARG A 61 19.25 -0.88 17.11
C ARG A 61 18.07 -1.16 16.18
N GLY A 62 17.60 -2.39 16.11
CA GLY A 62 16.38 -2.74 15.37
C GLY A 62 16.53 -2.95 13.86
N PHE A 63 15.42 -3.29 13.22
CA PHE A 63 15.31 -3.56 11.79
C PHE A 63 13.90 -3.26 11.30
N ILE A 64 13.76 -3.17 9.98
CA ILE A 64 12.46 -3.12 9.28
C ILE A 64 12.45 -4.19 8.19
N HIS A 65 11.25 -4.58 7.74
CA HIS A 65 11.10 -5.31 6.48
C HIS A 65 10.53 -4.38 5.42
N ILE A 66 11.08 -4.47 4.20
CA ILE A 66 10.58 -3.72 3.05
C ILE A 66 9.75 -4.68 2.21
N LEU A 67 8.43 -4.51 2.24
CA LEU A 67 7.48 -5.41 1.60
C LEU A 67 6.92 -4.78 0.32
N ARG A 68 6.64 -5.63 -0.67
CA ARG A 68 5.89 -5.21 -1.84
C ARG A 68 4.47 -4.88 -1.39
N PRO A 69 3.88 -3.75 -1.79
CA PRO A 69 2.53 -3.49 -1.40
C PRO A 69 1.57 -4.51 -2.03
N THR A 70 0.60 -4.93 -1.22
CA THR A 70 -0.60 -5.65 -1.64
C THR A 70 -1.80 -4.87 -1.13
N PRO A 71 -3.01 -5.04 -1.69
CA PRO A 71 -4.21 -4.44 -1.11
C PRO A 71 -4.37 -4.75 0.39
N GLU A 72 -4.00 -5.96 0.84
CA GLU A 72 -4.04 -6.33 2.26
C GLU A 72 -3.06 -5.53 3.12
N LEU A 73 -1.81 -5.45 2.67
CA LEU A 73 -0.80 -4.65 3.37
C LEU A 73 -1.15 -3.16 3.31
N TRP A 74 -1.74 -2.71 2.21
CA TRP A 74 -2.21 -1.33 2.08
C TRP A 74 -3.34 -1.02 3.06
N THR A 75 -4.34 -1.90 3.19
CA THR A 75 -5.47 -1.73 4.13
C THR A 75 -5.00 -1.51 5.56
N ILE A 76 -3.95 -2.22 6.00
CA ILE A 76 -3.42 -2.06 7.36
C ILE A 76 -2.41 -0.91 7.50
N ALA A 77 -1.82 -0.44 6.40
CA ALA A 77 -0.75 0.55 6.41
C ALA A 77 -1.22 1.98 6.05
N LEU A 78 -2.33 2.10 5.33
CA LEU A 78 -2.74 3.36 4.72
C LEU A 78 -2.94 4.46 5.77
N PRO A 79 -2.62 5.73 5.44
CA PRO A 79 -2.96 6.85 6.30
C PRO A 79 -4.48 7.05 6.26
N HIS A 80 -5.13 6.77 7.39
CA HIS A 80 -6.59 6.92 7.53
C HIS A 80 -7.01 8.38 7.31
N ARG A 81 -7.93 8.56 6.37
CA ARG A 81 -8.64 9.84 6.13
C ARG A 81 -10.14 9.73 6.43
N THR A 82 -10.62 8.49 6.51
CA THR A 82 -12.00 8.08 6.72
C THR A 82 -12.00 6.76 7.47
N GLN A 83 -13.18 6.33 7.93
CA GLN A 83 -13.42 4.92 8.20
C GLN A 83 -13.17 4.10 6.92
N ILE A 84 -12.67 2.88 7.07
CA ILE A 84 -12.37 1.97 5.97
C ILE A 84 -13.04 0.62 6.17
N LEU A 85 -13.21 -0.12 5.07
CA LEU A 85 -13.44 -1.57 5.14
C LEU A 85 -12.12 -2.29 5.39
N TYR A 86 -12.16 -3.30 6.26
CA TYR A 86 -11.06 -4.21 6.52
C TYR A 86 -11.26 -5.54 5.77
N LEU A 87 -10.26 -6.41 5.85
CA LEU A 87 -10.16 -7.60 5.00
C LEU A 87 -11.34 -8.57 5.10
N ALA A 88 -11.94 -8.74 6.27
CA ALA A 88 -13.10 -9.62 6.42
C ALA A 88 -14.27 -9.14 5.55
N ASP A 89 -14.64 -7.87 5.65
CA ASP A 89 -15.73 -7.29 4.86
C ASP A 89 -15.38 -7.21 3.38
N ILE A 90 -14.14 -6.82 3.06
CA ILE A 90 -13.67 -6.75 1.67
C ILE A 90 -13.75 -8.13 1.01
N ALA A 91 -13.29 -9.19 1.69
CA ALA A 91 -13.33 -10.55 1.17
C ALA A 91 -14.78 -11.01 0.97
N PHE A 92 -15.65 -10.75 1.95
CA PHE A 92 -17.06 -11.08 1.88
C PHE A 92 -17.75 -10.38 0.71
N ILE A 93 -17.62 -9.05 0.59
CA ILE A 93 -18.22 -8.26 -0.49
C ILE A 93 -17.70 -8.71 -1.87
N THR A 94 -16.38 -8.93 -1.98
CA THR A 94 -15.74 -9.38 -3.22
C THR A 94 -16.33 -10.72 -3.68
N ALA A 95 -16.50 -11.67 -2.76
CA ALA A 95 -17.08 -12.98 -3.04
C ALA A 95 -18.58 -12.89 -3.34
N ALA A 96 -19.35 -12.18 -2.51
CA ALA A 96 -20.80 -12.05 -2.64
C ALA A 96 -21.23 -11.39 -3.95
N LEU A 97 -20.46 -10.40 -4.43
CA LEU A 97 -20.70 -9.73 -5.71
C LEU A 97 -20.11 -10.49 -6.91
N GLY A 98 -19.43 -11.62 -6.69
CA GLY A 98 -18.78 -12.39 -7.75
C GLY A 98 -17.73 -11.59 -8.52
N LEU A 99 -17.03 -10.66 -7.85
CA LEU A 99 -16.03 -9.83 -8.49
C LEU A 99 -14.86 -10.70 -8.99
N ARG A 100 -14.52 -10.55 -10.26
CA ARG A 100 -13.48 -11.34 -10.91
C ARG A 100 -12.76 -10.51 -11.97
N ARG A 101 -11.72 -11.10 -12.56
CA ARG A 101 -11.01 -10.50 -13.68
C ARG A 101 -11.99 -10.12 -14.79
N GLY A 102 -11.92 -8.89 -15.28
CA GLY A 102 -12.85 -8.36 -16.27
C GLY A 102 -14.12 -7.69 -15.72
N SER A 103 -14.41 -7.81 -14.42
CA SER A 103 -15.56 -7.12 -13.83
C SER A 103 -15.47 -5.60 -14.00
N LYS A 104 -16.63 -4.98 -14.17
CA LYS A 104 -16.83 -3.53 -14.25
C LYS A 104 -17.53 -3.09 -12.97
N VAL A 105 -16.87 -2.31 -12.14
CA VAL A 105 -17.32 -1.99 -10.77
C VAL A 105 -17.43 -0.48 -10.61
N ILE A 106 -18.51 -0.04 -9.99
CA ILE A 106 -18.68 1.33 -9.53
C ILE A 106 -18.58 1.31 -8.01
N GLU A 107 -17.79 2.24 -7.45
CA GLU A 107 -17.65 2.46 -6.02
C GLU A 107 -17.92 3.94 -5.72
N ALA A 108 -18.71 4.21 -4.69
CA ALA A 108 -18.87 5.53 -4.11
C ALA A 108 -19.13 5.37 -2.59
N GLY A 109 -18.36 5.95 -1.68
CA GLY A 109 -17.21 6.86 -1.87
C GLY A 109 -15.83 6.19 -1.93
N THR A 110 -14.84 6.84 -2.57
CA THR A 110 -13.43 6.36 -2.58
C THR A 110 -12.79 6.36 -1.19
N GLY A 111 -13.02 7.41 -0.39
CA GLY A 111 -12.49 7.53 0.97
C GLY A 111 -10.97 7.38 1.05
N SER A 112 -10.51 6.41 1.84
CA SER A 112 -9.07 6.10 1.99
C SER A 112 -8.55 5.05 1.00
N ALA A 113 -9.38 4.60 0.06
CA ALA A 113 -9.07 3.63 -1.00
C ALA A 113 -8.66 2.22 -0.52
N SER A 114 -9.12 1.78 0.66
CA SER A 114 -8.89 0.41 1.14
C SER A 114 -9.55 -0.62 0.21
N PHE A 115 -10.85 -0.48 -0.03
CA PHE A 115 -11.61 -1.38 -0.90
C PHE A 115 -11.22 -1.19 -2.37
N SER A 116 -11.01 0.06 -2.81
CA SER A 116 -10.61 0.38 -4.19
C SER A 116 -9.37 -0.38 -4.65
N HIS A 117 -8.33 -0.52 -3.82
CA HIS A 117 -7.14 -1.31 -4.18
C HIS A 117 -7.45 -2.80 -4.33
N SER A 118 -8.31 -3.35 -3.47
CA SER A 118 -8.72 -4.75 -3.54
C SER A 118 -9.53 -5.02 -4.79
N VAL A 119 -10.49 -4.14 -5.12
CA VAL A 119 -11.26 -4.21 -6.36
C VAL A 119 -10.36 -4.07 -7.58
N ALA A 120 -9.48 -3.07 -7.61
CA ALA A 120 -8.59 -2.83 -8.75
C ALA A 120 -7.70 -4.04 -9.06
N ARG A 121 -7.19 -4.72 -8.02
CA ARG A 121 -6.47 -5.99 -8.19
C ARG A 121 -7.37 -7.08 -8.76
N THR A 122 -8.56 -7.29 -8.17
CA THR A 122 -9.47 -8.37 -8.55
C THR A 122 -9.97 -8.23 -9.99
N VAL A 123 -10.32 -7.02 -10.43
CA VAL A 123 -10.81 -6.80 -11.80
C VAL A 123 -9.69 -6.88 -12.84
N GLY A 124 -8.45 -6.58 -12.44
CA GLY A 124 -7.27 -6.67 -13.28
C GLY A 124 -7.31 -5.76 -14.51
N ALA A 125 -6.33 -5.93 -15.41
CA ALA A 125 -6.17 -5.08 -16.60
C ALA A 125 -7.32 -5.17 -17.62
N SER A 126 -8.10 -6.26 -17.59
CA SER A 126 -9.25 -6.45 -18.48
C SER A 126 -10.56 -5.93 -17.89
N GLY A 127 -10.58 -5.55 -16.61
CA GLY A 127 -11.73 -4.96 -15.93
C GLY A 127 -11.58 -3.46 -15.72
N ARG A 128 -12.52 -2.87 -15.00
CA ARG A 128 -12.48 -1.43 -14.70
C ARG A 128 -13.20 -1.09 -13.41
N LEU A 129 -12.58 -0.21 -12.62
CA LEU A 129 -13.18 0.41 -11.44
C LEU A 129 -13.42 1.90 -11.75
N TRP A 130 -14.65 2.36 -11.58
CA TRP A 130 -14.99 3.77 -11.49
C TRP A 130 -15.27 4.10 -10.02
N SER A 131 -14.35 4.81 -9.39
CA SER A 131 -14.50 5.25 -8.00
C SER A 131 -14.83 6.74 -7.97
N TYR A 132 -15.83 7.13 -7.18
CA TYR A 132 -16.31 8.49 -7.05
C TYR A 132 -16.07 9.01 -5.63
N GLU A 133 -15.54 10.22 -5.49
CA GLU A 133 -15.37 10.91 -4.21
C GLU A 133 -15.83 12.35 -4.36
N PHE A 134 -16.83 12.73 -3.57
CA PHE A 134 -17.41 14.07 -3.63
C PHE A 134 -16.54 15.12 -2.92
N HIS A 135 -15.74 14.72 -1.93
CA HIS A 135 -14.94 15.64 -1.15
C HIS A 135 -13.60 15.91 -1.82
N GLU A 136 -13.44 17.13 -2.32
CA GLU A 136 -12.32 17.53 -3.19
C GLU A 136 -10.94 17.18 -2.61
N ALA A 137 -10.69 17.46 -1.33
CA ALA A 137 -9.37 17.17 -0.74
C ALA A 137 -9.07 15.66 -0.69
N ARG A 138 -10.10 14.81 -0.54
CA ARG A 138 -9.93 13.35 -0.54
C ARG A 138 -9.74 12.84 -1.96
N TYR A 139 -10.51 13.37 -2.90
CA TYR A 139 -10.35 13.08 -4.33
C TYR A 139 -8.92 13.39 -4.80
N ARG A 140 -8.40 14.60 -4.51
CA ARG A 140 -7.04 15.00 -4.88
C ARG A 140 -5.96 14.11 -4.28
N LYS A 141 -6.22 13.49 -3.12
CA LYS A 141 -5.28 12.58 -2.45
C LYS A 141 -5.35 11.14 -2.95
N ALA A 142 -6.51 10.72 -3.47
CA ALA A 142 -6.73 9.38 -4.01
C ALA A 142 -6.31 9.24 -5.48
N LYS A 143 -6.32 10.35 -6.23
CA LYS A 143 -5.82 10.46 -7.60
C LYS A 143 -4.30 10.27 -7.66
#